data_AF-A0A9D9T7N1-F1
#
_entry.id   AF-A0A9D9T7N1-F1
#
_cell.length_a   1.000
_cell.length_b   1.000
_cell.length_c   1.000
_cell.angle_alpha   90.00
_cell.angle_beta   90.00
_cell.angle_gamma   90.00
#
_symmetry.space_group_name_H-M   'P 1'
#
loop_
_entity.id
_entity.type
_entity.pdbx_description
1 polymer ?
#
loop_
_entity_poly.entity_id
_entity_poly.type
_entity_poly.pdbx_seq_one_letter_code
_entity_poly.pdbx_strand_id
1 'polypeptide(L)'
;MSQPTLISFDQAVRLLDQGKDEQARNAFSDRIARDASDWQSLMMLGIIAGKQGDPTLAITFFDRALAIHPRHVDTLCNRANALMLLNRHEEALTSLNELVVMAPDNSSVWGNKAAALQALARLPEAVDCFVQVLELAPDNLDFLFRHGMACVTLKQYADAEESLRRLTTLTPTNPLAYHGLGLALQGLDLLDAALACFDRASAINPTQTDTYFACGNLLMSMSRHEEAVLSYDAAIRVDSKVPEIHNNRGVALRTLRRESESLAAFEMALDLRPDYAGAHNNRGVAFRQLGRLHEALECYDRALELLPDFVSALSNRGAALTNLNRIDEALQCFSQAHKLSPQQDDVTYNESLCLLLKGDFERGFQQYEARWTQNGVTKINETHGKPLWLGMSDIKGKTILLHAEQGYGDTLQFCRYAKQVAAMGARVAMYVPSSLLPLLDGLTGVDAMSDQITKLPPADVQCPLLSLPLACKTRLTDVSGVAYLQAPPRYIDTWTERLDVQLDKPTRPRVGVMWSGNSAHRNDMHRSIPLAQFRQILSLDVDFFSLQNFTHEAELPLLAQCKNLLRFDDLLKNFADTAALISAMDMVITVDTSV
;
A
#
# COMPACT_ATOMS: atom_id res chain seq x y z
N MET A 1 59.24 64.49 -16.12
CA MET A 1 58.17 63.48 -16.11
C MET A 1 58.14 62.85 -14.74
N SER A 2 57.19 63.28 -13.91
CA SER A 2 57.02 62.82 -12.54
C SER A 2 56.53 61.37 -12.56
N GLN A 3 57.22 60.45 -11.86
CA GLN A 3 56.70 59.10 -11.68
C GLN A 3 55.31 59.20 -11.02
N PRO A 4 54.26 58.54 -11.56
CA PRO A 4 52.96 58.54 -10.92
C PRO A 4 53.10 57.94 -9.52
N THR A 5 52.54 58.65 -8.53
CA THR A 5 52.56 58.28 -7.12
C THR A 5 52.05 56.84 -6.97
N LEU A 6 52.90 55.95 -6.45
CA LEU A 6 52.59 54.54 -6.31
C LEU A 6 51.39 54.37 -5.37
N ILE A 7 50.33 53.74 -5.87
CA ILE A 7 49.22 53.30 -5.04
C ILE A 7 49.72 52.10 -4.22
N SER A 8 49.77 52.26 -2.89
CA SER A 8 50.13 51.16 -1.98
C SER A 8 49.07 50.06 -2.01
N PHE A 9 49.41 48.86 -1.52
CA PHE A 9 48.45 47.77 -1.41
C PHE A 9 47.19 48.20 -0.64
N ASP A 10 47.35 48.84 0.52
CA ASP A 10 46.23 49.35 1.31
C ASP A 10 45.39 50.40 0.58
N GLN A 11 46.03 51.26 -0.23
CA GLN A 11 45.30 52.24 -1.04
C GLN A 11 44.50 51.55 -2.16
N ALA A 12 45.04 50.47 -2.76
CA ALA A 12 44.34 49.67 -3.76
C ALA A 12 43.18 48.87 -3.15
N VAL A 13 43.33 48.33 -1.94
CA VAL A 13 42.23 47.70 -1.19
C VAL A 13 41.14 48.71 -0.87
N ARG A 14 41.48 49.93 -0.41
CA ARG A 14 40.48 50.99 -0.18
C ARG A 14 39.71 51.38 -1.44
N LEU A 15 40.31 51.27 -2.63
CA LEU A 15 39.60 51.49 -3.89
C LEU A 15 38.53 50.42 -4.12
N LEU A 16 38.80 49.15 -3.76
CA LEU A 16 37.78 48.09 -3.78
C LEU A 16 36.67 48.34 -2.75
N ASP A 17 37.02 48.75 -1.54
CA ASP A 17 36.02 49.07 -0.51
C ASP A 17 35.10 50.23 -0.93
N GLN A 18 35.59 51.11 -1.81
CA GLN A 18 34.82 52.21 -2.42
C GLN A 18 34.05 51.79 -3.69
N GLY A 19 34.07 50.52 -4.09
CA GLY A 19 33.44 50.02 -5.30
C GLY A 19 34.10 50.47 -6.61
N LYS A 20 35.35 50.95 -6.56
CA LYS A 20 36.11 51.39 -7.73
C LYS A 20 36.95 50.24 -8.31
N ASP A 21 36.26 49.17 -8.71
CA ASP A 21 36.88 47.89 -9.09
C ASP A 21 37.88 48.00 -10.24
N GLU A 22 37.64 48.86 -11.22
CA GLU A 22 38.55 49.08 -12.34
C GLU A 22 39.84 49.81 -11.92
N GLN A 23 39.72 50.81 -11.04
CA GLN A 23 40.88 51.54 -10.52
C GLN A 23 41.72 50.66 -9.59
N ALA A 24 41.05 49.84 -8.76
CA ALA A 24 41.71 48.86 -7.92
C ALA A 24 42.42 47.79 -8.75
N ARG A 25 41.76 47.25 -9.78
CA ARG A 25 42.37 46.30 -10.72
C ARG A 25 43.62 46.87 -11.36
N ASN A 26 43.57 48.11 -11.86
CA ASN A 26 44.72 48.75 -12.48
C ASN A 26 45.86 48.91 -11.46
N ALA A 27 45.55 49.33 -10.24
CA ALA A 27 46.53 49.43 -9.16
C ALA A 27 47.18 48.08 -8.81
N PHE A 28 46.41 46.99 -8.69
CA PHE A 28 46.97 45.66 -8.45
C PHE A 28 47.75 45.12 -9.65
N SER A 29 47.32 45.42 -10.88
CA SER A 29 48.01 45.04 -12.12
C SER A 29 49.37 45.71 -12.24
N ASP A 30 49.46 47.01 -11.94
CA ASP A 30 50.72 47.77 -11.90
C ASP A 30 51.69 47.23 -10.86
N ARG A 31 51.17 46.73 -9.72
CA ARG A 31 51.98 46.11 -8.66
C ARG A 31 52.57 44.78 -9.13
N ILE A 32 51.76 43.88 -9.69
CA ILE A 32 52.27 42.59 -10.19
C ILE A 32 53.19 42.74 -11.40
N ALA A 33 53.09 43.82 -12.17
CA ALA A 33 54.00 44.12 -13.28
C ALA A 33 55.39 44.54 -12.80
N ARG A 34 55.49 45.13 -11.59
CA ARG A 34 56.76 45.53 -10.97
C ARG A 34 57.34 44.44 -10.10
N ASP A 35 56.49 43.68 -9.44
CA ASP A 35 56.84 42.53 -8.61
C ASP A 35 55.90 41.36 -8.91
N ALA A 36 56.36 40.44 -9.76
CA ALA A 36 55.61 39.25 -10.11
C ALA A 36 55.38 38.30 -8.92
N SER A 37 56.07 38.51 -7.78
CA SER A 37 55.92 37.73 -6.56
C SER A 37 54.91 38.32 -5.55
N ASP A 38 54.25 39.44 -5.88
CA ASP A 38 53.17 40.03 -5.06
C ASP A 38 51.89 39.17 -5.10
N TRP A 39 51.90 38.10 -4.29
CA TRP A 39 50.80 37.13 -4.20
C TRP A 39 49.51 37.75 -3.66
N GLN A 40 49.60 38.81 -2.85
CA GLN A 40 48.44 39.51 -2.30
C GLN A 40 47.69 40.26 -3.42
N SER A 41 48.42 40.97 -4.28
CA SER A 41 47.85 41.62 -5.46
C SER A 41 47.27 40.61 -6.46
N LEU A 42 47.93 39.45 -6.65
CA LEU A 42 47.39 38.35 -7.47
C LEU A 42 46.09 37.79 -6.89
N MET A 43 46.02 37.54 -5.58
CA MET A 43 44.81 37.09 -4.91
C MET A 43 43.66 38.10 -5.11
N MET A 44 43.92 39.40 -4.91
CA MET A 44 42.90 40.44 -5.10
C MET A 44 42.41 40.51 -6.55
N LEU A 45 43.32 40.39 -7.54
CA LEU A 45 42.94 40.31 -8.96
C LEU A 45 42.04 39.10 -9.26
N GLY A 46 42.32 37.95 -8.64
CA GLY A 46 41.46 36.77 -8.74
C GLY A 46 40.06 37.01 -8.17
N ILE A 47 39.95 37.65 -7.00
CA ILE A 47 38.66 38.02 -6.40
C ILE A 47 37.87 38.97 -7.33
N ILE A 48 38.53 40.00 -7.87
CA ILE A 48 37.91 40.96 -8.81
C ILE A 48 37.44 40.25 -10.08
N ALA A 49 38.26 39.36 -10.66
CA ALA A 49 37.88 38.59 -11.86
C ALA A 49 36.65 37.70 -11.61
N GLY A 50 36.61 37.03 -10.45
CA GLY A 50 35.45 36.23 -10.03
C GLY A 50 34.19 37.07 -9.89
N LYS A 51 34.28 38.25 -9.25
CA LYS A 51 33.13 39.19 -9.13
C LYS A 51 32.61 39.67 -10.48
N GLN A 52 33.46 39.72 -11.50
CA GLN A 52 33.07 40.11 -12.85
C GLN A 52 32.57 38.96 -13.72
N GLY A 53 32.40 37.77 -13.15
CA GLY A 53 31.88 36.62 -13.89
C GLY A 53 32.91 35.91 -14.75
N ASP A 54 34.21 36.11 -14.50
CA ASP A 54 35.30 35.37 -15.17
C ASP A 54 36.02 34.43 -14.18
N PRO A 55 35.41 33.28 -13.84
CA PRO A 55 36.00 32.31 -12.92
C PRO A 55 37.26 31.64 -13.49
N THR A 56 37.44 31.59 -14.81
CA THR A 56 38.64 31.01 -15.45
C THR A 56 39.85 31.91 -15.22
N LEU A 57 39.69 33.21 -15.44
CA LEU A 57 40.73 34.20 -15.14
C LEU A 57 40.98 34.28 -13.63
N ALA A 58 39.94 34.18 -12.80
CA ALA A 58 40.08 34.13 -11.35
C ALA A 58 40.99 32.98 -10.91
N ILE A 59 40.74 31.75 -11.39
CA ILE A 59 41.58 30.57 -11.11
C ILE A 59 43.02 30.82 -11.56
N THR A 60 43.24 31.43 -12.73
CA THR A 60 44.59 31.74 -13.23
C THR A 60 45.36 32.64 -12.25
N PHE A 61 44.70 33.68 -11.71
CA PHE A 61 45.32 34.55 -10.72
C PHE A 61 45.53 33.84 -9.37
N PHE A 62 44.60 33.00 -8.93
CA PHE A 62 44.76 32.21 -7.71
C PHE A 62 45.88 31.18 -7.83
N ASP A 63 46.00 30.46 -8.94
CA ASP A 63 47.09 29.50 -9.19
C ASP A 63 48.45 30.19 -9.13
N ARG A 64 48.57 31.40 -9.71
CA ARG A 64 49.80 32.21 -9.63
C ARG A 64 50.09 32.66 -8.20
N ALA A 65 49.09 33.08 -7.43
CA ALA A 65 49.26 33.44 -6.02
C ALA A 65 49.69 32.24 -5.18
N LEU A 66 49.10 31.06 -5.42
CA LEU A 66 49.40 29.82 -4.72
C LEU A 66 50.76 29.23 -5.12
N ALA A 67 51.27 29.49 -6.32
CA ALA A 67 52.64 29.14 -6.69
C ALA A 67 53.69 29.84 -5.80
N ILE A 68 53.36 31.02 -5.27
CA ILE A 68 54.22 31.82 -4.38
C ILE A 68 53.93 31.51 -2.90
N HIS A 69 52.64 31.40 -2.54
CA HIS A 69 52.21 31.10 -1.17
C HIS A 69 51.24 29.90 -1.13
N PRO A 70 51.75 28.66 -1.23
CA PRO A 70 50.93 27.46 -1.50
C PRO A 70 49.89 27.12 -0.43
N ARG A 71 50.10 27.55 0.82
CA ARG A 71 49.25 27.21 1.95
C ARG A 71 48.35 28.39 2.40
N HIS A 72 48.07 29.35 1.52
CA HIS A 72 47.15 30.44 1.86
C HIS A 72 45.69 29.98 1.81
N VAL A 73 45.04 29.86 2.97
CA VAL A 73 43.69 29.28 3.11
C VAL A 73 42.66 30.04 2.30
N ASP A 74 42.61 31.38 2.37
CA ASP A 74 41.58 32.16 1.67
C ASP A 74 41.73 32.09 0.15
N THR A 75 42.97 32.01 -0.37
CA THR A 75 43.21 31.89 -1.81
C THR A 75 42.79 30.51 -2.32
N LEU A 76 43.11 29.45 -1.57
CA LEU A 76 42.64 28.09 -1.87
C LEU A 76 41.10 28.01 -1.82
N CYS A 77 40.44 28.66 -0.85
CA CYS A 77 38.99 28.71 -0.74
C CYS A 77 38.35 29.43 -1.93
N ASN A 78 38.85 30.62 -2.27
CA ASN A 78 38.35 31.39 -3.41
C ASN A 78 38.56 30.65 -4.74
N ARG A 79 39.67 29.93 -4.88
CA ARG A 79 39.92 29.05 -6.02
C ARG A 79 38.93 27.88 -6.09
N ALA A 80 38.67 27.20 -4.97
CA ALA A 80 37.68 26.13 -4.92
C ALA A 80 36.28 26.64 -5.31
N ASN A 81 35.89 27.82 -4.85
CA ASN A 81 34.63 28.47 -5.24
C ASN A 81 34.58 28.78 -6.74
N ALA A 82 35.67 29.28 -7.33
CA ALA A 82 35.74 29.52 -8.77
C ALA A 82 35.67 28.21 -9.59
N LEU A 83 36.25 27.11 -9.08
CA LEU A 83 36.12 25.77 -9.69
C LEU A 83 34.67 25.27 -9.63
N MET A 84 33.96 25.51 -8.52
CA MET A 84 32.54 25.18 -8.39
C MET A 84 31.68 25.91 -9.43
N LEU A 85 31.96 27.19 -9.71
CA LEU A 85 31.27 27.97 -10.75
C LEU A 85 31.51 27.43 -12.18
N LEU A 86 32.62 26.73 -12.40
CA LEU A 86 32.95 26.08 -13.67
C LEU A 86 32.47 24.62 -13.75
N ASN A 87 31.67 24.14 -12.78
CA ASN A 87 31.26 22.75 -12.63
C ASN A 87 32.44 21.75 -12.52
N ARG A 88 33.62 22.21 -12.09
CA ARG A 88 34.82 21.39 -11.86
C ARG A 88 34.82 20.85 -10.42
N HIS A 89 33.76 20.13 -10.06
CA HIS A 89 33.46 19.76 -8.68
C HIS A 89 34.48 18.80 -8.04
N GLU A 90 35.02 17.84 -8.79
CA GLU A 90 36.06 16.91 -8.28
C GLU A 90 37.38 17.63 -7.95
N GLU A 91 37.77 18.60 -8.77
CA GLU A 91 38.99 19.40 -8.52
C GLU A 91 38.80 20.36 -7.34
N ALA A 92 37.61 20.96 -7.23
CA ALA A 92 37.21 21.71 -6.05
C ALA A 92 37.25 20.82 -4.80
N LEU A 93 36.66 19.62 -4.84
CA LEU A 93 36.64 18.69 -3.72
C LEU A 93 38.04 18.25 -3.30
N THR A 94 38.94 17.98 -4.26
CA THR A 94 40.34 17.65 -3.98
C THR A 94 41.02 18.78 -3.19
N SER A 95 40.84 20.03 -3.65
CA SER A 95 41.39 21.22 -2.97
C SER A 95 40.76 21.42 -1.58
N LEU A 96 39.47 21.15 -1.45
CA LEU A 96 38.72 21.29 -0.20
C LEU A 96 39.09 20.22 0.84
N ASN A 97 39.48 19.01 0.40
CA ASN A 97 39.99 17.96 1.29
C ASN A 97 41.31 18.36 1.95
N GLU A 98 42.21 19.03 1.22
CA GLU A 98 43.44 19.56 1.80
C GLU A 98 43.15 20.74 2.75
N LEU A 99 42.22 21.60 2.35
CA LEU A 99 41.82 22.76 3.14
C LEU A 99 41.22 22.41 4.51
N VAL A 100 40.35 21.39 4.61
CA VAL A 100 39.78 20.99 5.90
C VAL A 100 40.83 20.44 6.87
N VAL A 101 41.92 19.86 6.37
CA VAL A 101 43.06 19.43 7.20
C VAL A 101 43.89 20.64 7.66
N MET A 102 44.00 21.67 6.81
CA MET A 102 44.76 22.88 7.12
C MET A 102 44.04 23.85 8.06
N ALA A 103 42.72 23.93 7.96
CA ALA A 103 41.87 24.84 8.72
C ALA A 103 40.62 24.12 9.23
N PRO A 104 40.77 23.13 10.13
CA PRO A 104 39.64 22.32 10.62
C PRO A 104 38.60 23.16 11.37
N ASP A 105 39.00 24.26 12.01
CA ASP A 105 38.11 25.14 12.76
C ASP A 105 37.37 26.18 11.89
N ASN A 106 37.54 26.12 10.56
CA ASN A 106 36.89 27.05 9.63
C ASN A 106 35.62 26.42 9.03
N SER A 107 34.46 26.81 9.57
CA SER A 107 33.15 26.32 9.13
C SER A 107 32.85 26.62 7.65
N SER A 108 33.40 27.69 7.08
CA SER A 108 33.20 28.01 5.66
C SER A 108 33.87 26.99 4.74
N VAL A 109 35.01 26.43 5.15
CA VAL A 109 35.71 25.38 4.38
C VAL A 109 34.89 24.10 4.34
N TRP A 110 34.39 23.65 5.50
CA TRP A 110 33.49 22.51 5.60
C TRP A 110 32.21 22.72 4.80
N GLY A 111 31.65 23.93 4.83
CA GLY A 111 30.48 24.29 4.04
C GLY A 111 30.71 24.21 2.52
N ASN A 112 31.85 24.72 2.04
CA ASN A 112 32.22 24.61 0.62
C ASN A 112 32.47 23.16 0.21
N LYS A 113 33.09 22.35 1.08
CA LYS A 113 33.28 20.91 0.87
C LYS A 113 31.93 20.19 0.75
N ALA A 114 30.99 20.49 1.64
CA ALA A 114 29.65 19.92 1.60
C ALA A 114 28.92 20.29 0.28
N ALA A 115 29.03 21.54 -0.18
CA ALA A 115 28.44 21.98 -1.44
C ALA A 115 29.05 21.24 -2.66
N ALA A 116 30.36 21.00 -2.67
CA ALA A 116 31.02 20.20 -3.71
C ALA A 116 30.52 18.74 -3.71
N LEU A 117 30.39 18.13 -2.53
CA LEU A 117 29.87 16.77 -2.38
C LEU A 117 28.40 16.65 -2.81
N GLN A 118 27.57 17.65 -2.49
CA GLN A 118 26.19 17.71 -2.98
C GLN A 118 26.11 17.77 -4.51
N ALA A 119 26.95 18.61 -5.15
CA ALA A 119 27.00 18.71 -6.61
C ALA A 119 27.46 17.40 -7.28
N LEU A 120 28.24 16.58 -6.57
CA LEU A 120 28.67 15.25 -6.99
C LEU A 120 27.67 14.13 -6.61
N ALA A 121 26.51 14.47 -6.06
CA ALA A 121 25.52 13.52 -5.53
C ALA A 121 26.05 12.59 -4.43
N ARG A 122 27.11 12.99 -3.71
CA ARG A 122 27.72 12.26 -2.58
C ARG A 122 27.11 12.72 -1.26
N LEU A 123 25.78 12.57 -1.15
CA LEU A 123 24.99 13.12 -0.05
C LEU A 123 25.41 12.62 1.35
N PRO A 124 25.76 11.33 1.58
CA PRO A 124 26.23 10.87 2.88
C PRO A 124 27.48 11.61 3.38
N GLU A 125 28.46 11.84 2.51
CA GLU A 125 29.68 12.56 2.88
C GLU A 125 29.44 14.08 3.09
N ALA A 126 28.44 14.63 2.38
CA ALA A 126 28.01 16.00 2.59
C ALA A 126 27.40 16.19 3.99
N VAL A 127 26.66 15.18 4.49
CA VAL A 127 26.11 15.17 5.85
C VAL A 127 27.21 15.23 6.90
N ASP A 128 28.28 14.45 6.76
CA ASP A 128 29.43 14.53 7.67
C ASP A 128 30.02 15.95 7.72
N CYS A 129 30.13 16.60 6.55
CA CYS A 129 30.60 17.98 6.49
C CYS A 129 29.61 18.97 7.14
N PHE A 130 28.30 18.76 7.00
CA PHE A 130 27.30 19.58 7.68
C PHE A 130 27.38 19.45 9.20
N VAL A 131 27.61 18.25 9.72
CA VAL A 131 27.84 18.03 11.16
C VAL A 131 29.03 18.87 11.62
N GLN A 132 30.15 18.85 10.90
CA GLN A 132 31.32 19.68 11.23
C GLN A 132 31.01 21.18 11.20
N VAL A 133 30.21 21.66 10.22
CA VAL A 133 29.76 23.06 10.21
C VAL A 133 28.93 23.39 11.45
N LEU A 134 28.03 22.49 11.85
CA LEU A 134 27.13 22.69 12.99
C LEU A 134 27.82 22.53 14.35
N GLU A 135 28.91 21.76 14.44
CA GLU A 135 29.77 21.73 15.63
C GLU A 135 30.46 23.10 15.85
N LEU A 136 30.93 23.73 14.76
CA LEU A 136 31.59 25.03 14.80
C LEU A 136 30.61 26.22 14.89
N ALA A 137 29.42 26.08 14.30
CA ALA A 137 28.38 27.10 14.25
C ALA A 137 26.97 26.47 14.45
N PRO A 138 26.58 26.14 15.70
CA PRO A 138 25.37 25.36 16.00
C PRO A 138 24.04 25.98 15.58
N ASP A 139 23.99 27.30 15.44
CA ASP A 139 22.77 28.04 15.09
C ASP A 139 22.80 28.55 13.63
N ASN A 140 23.65 27.97 12.77
CA ASN A 140 23.68 28.30 11.35
C ASN A 140 22.42 27.77 10.64
N LEU A 141 21.46 28.66 10.39
CA LEU A 141 20.14 28.32 9.87
C LEU A 141 20.16 27.58 8.53
N ASP A 142 21.04 27.98 7.60
CA ASP A 142 21.16 27.35 6.28
C ASP A 142 21.65 25.91 6.41
N PHE A 143 22.65 25.68 7.27
CA PHE A 143 23.20 24.34 7.50
C PHE A 143 22.30 23.46 8.34
N LEU A 144 21.52 24.00 9.29
CA LEU A 144 20.48 23.25 9.99
C LEU A 144 19.42 22.74 9.01
N PHE A 145 18.99 23.59 8.06
CA PHE A 145 18.03 23.20 7.03
C PHE A 145 18.62 22.15 6.07
N ARG A 146 19.83 22.39 5.52
CA ARG A 146 20.49 21.48 4.58
C ARG A 146 20.79 20.12 5.21
N HIS A 147 21.31 20.11 6.43
CA HIS A 147 21.53 18.88 7.19
C HIS A 147 20.22 18.13 7.40
N GLY A 148 19.20 18.82 7.92
CA GLY A 148 17.88 18.25 8.14
C GLY A 148 17.27 17.58 6.90
N MET A 149 17.23 18.29 5.77
CA MET A 149 16.67 17.77 4.52
C MET A 149 17.52 16.65 3.90
N ALA A 150 18.86 16.72 4.02
CA ALA A 150 19.74 15.65 3.60
C ALA A 150 19.48 14.36 4.40
N CYS A 151 19.36 14.48 5.73
CA CYS A 151 19.02 13.37 6.60
C CYS A 151 17.63 12.79 6.30
N VAL A 152 16.60 13.60 5.99
CA VAL A 152 15.30 13.10 5.51
C VAL A 152 15.48 12.25 4.24
N THR A 153 16.26 12.74 3.27
CA THR A 153 16.52 12.03 2.00
C THR A 153 17.25 10.70 2.23
N LEU A 154 18.19 10.67 3.18
CA LEU A 154 18.92 9.47 3.60
C LEU A 154 18.14 8.57 4.58
N LYS A 155 16.90 8.94 4.93
CA LYS A 155 16.06 8.25 5.93
C LYS A 155 16.66 8.21 7.35
N GLN A 156 17.57 9.13 7.65
CA GLN A 156 18.14 9.37 8.97
C GLN A 156 17.21 10.31 9.75
N TYR A 157 16.02 9.82 10.11
CA TYR A 157 14.95 10.71 10.56
C TYR A 157 15.19 11.32 11.96
N ALA A 158 15.97 10.67 12.82
CA ALA A 158 16.33 11.22 14.14
C ALA A 158 17.24 12.46 14.01
N ASP A 159 18.30 12.36 13.22
CA ASP A 159 19.23 13.49 12.98
C ASP A 159 18.53 14.65 12.25
N ALA A 160 17.62 14.30 11.32
CA ALA A 160 16.77 15.28 10.65
C ALA A 160 15.87 16.04 11.63
N GLU A 161 15.22 15.31 12.54
CA GLU A 161 14.31 15.84 13.54
C GLU A 161 15.02 16.82 14.49
N GLU A 162 16.22 16.48 14.96
CA GLU A 162 17.02 17.37 15.82
C GLU A 162 17.31 18.70 15.13
N SER A 163 17.82 18.65 13.91
CA SER A 163 18.25 19.85 13.17
C SER A 163 17.07 20.73 12.77
N LEU A 164 15.98 20.12 12.29
CA LEU A 164 14.79 20.85 11.86
C LEU A 164 14.00 21.39 13.05
N ARG A 165 13.94 20.67 14.19
CA ARG A 165 13.35 21.20 15.43
C ARG A 165 14.12 22.40 15.94
N ARG A 166 15.45 22.34 15.95
CA ARG A 166 16.28 23.50 16.30
C ARG A 166 16.02 24.68 15.36
N LEU A 167 15.93 24.43 14.04
CA LEU A 167 15.60 25.44 13.05
C LEU A 167 14.21 26.07 13.29
N THR A 168 13.18 25.29 13.59
CA THR A 168 11.84 25.84 13.92
C THR A 168 11.82 26.66 15.20
N THR A 169 12.71 26.35 16.15
CA THR A 169 12.86 27.12 17.40
C THR A 169 13.52 28.48 17.14
N LEU A 170 14.56 28.50 16.31
CA LEU A 170 15.27 29.72 15.90
C LEU A 170 14.45 30.56 14.90
N THR A 171 13.62 29.92 14.08
CA THR A 171 12.79 30.56 13.05
C THR A 171 11.33 30.05 13.07
N PRO A 172 10.50 30.50 14.05
CA PRO A 172 9.12 30.03 14.21
C PRO A 172 8.15 30.42 13.07
N THR A 173 8.62 31.20 12.10
CA THR A 173 7.89 31.67 10.92
C THR A 173 8.43 31.06 9.62
N ASN A 174 9.31 30.06 9.69
CA ASN A 174 9.85 29.40 8.51
C ASN A 174 8.98 28.18 8.12
N PRO A 175 8.18 28.27 7.03
CA PRO A 175 7.30 27.17 6.62
C PRO A 175 8.09 25.94 6.15
N LEU A 176 9.26 26.13 5.54
CA LEU A 176 10.10 25.03 5.04
C LEU A 176 10.68 24.21 6.19
N ALA A 177 11.02 24.85 7.30
CA ALA A 177 11.51 24.16 8.50
C ALA A 177 10.43 23.24 9.10
N TYR A 178 9.19 23.73 9.20
CA TYR A 178 8.07 22.92 9.66
C TYR A 178 7.70 21.81 8.68
N HIS A 179 7.74 22.07 7.36
CA HIS A 179 7.53 21.04 6.34
C HIS A 179 8.55 19.90 6.49
N GLY A 180 9.85 20.24 6.54
CA GLY A 180 10.91 19.26 6.73
C GLY A 180 10.76 18.48 8.05
N LEU A 181 10.46 19.17 9.15
CA LEU A 181 10.25 18.53 10.45
C LEU A 181 9.07 17.55 10.40
N GLY A 182 7.99 17.90 9.69
CA GLY A 182 6.86 17.01 9.45
C GLY A 182 7.27 15.73 8.72
N LEU A 183 8.09 15.83 7.67
CA LEU A 183 8.63 14.66 6.96
C LEU A 183 9.50 13.78 7.86
N ALA A 184 10.37 14.38 8.69
CA ALA A 184 11.22 13.65 9.63
C ALA A 184 10.38 12.90 10.68
N LEU A 185 9.39 13.58 11.28
CA LEU A 185 8.49 12.98 12.28
C LEU A 185 7.62 11.86 11.68
N GLN A 186 7.18 12.01 10.43
CA GLN A 186 6.48 10.94 9.71
C GLN A 186 7.38 9.71 9.54
N GLY A 187 8.66 9.91 9.20
CA GLY A 187 9.65 8.82 9.10
C GLY A 187 9.94 8.12 10.44
N LEU A 188 9.75 8.82 11.56
CA LEU A 188 9.81 8.28 12.92
C LEU A 188 8.49 7.66 13.42
N ASP A 189 7.46 7.59 12.57
CA ASP A 189 6.11 7.12 12.92
C ASP A 189 5.40 7.96 14.00
N LEU A 190 5.81 9.22 14.18
CA LEU A 190 5.19 10.19 15.08
C LEU A 190 4.12 11.01 14.34
N LEU A 191 3.07 10.30 13.88
CA LEU A 191 2.13 10.80 12.87
C LEU A 191 1.36 12.06 13.29
N ASP A 192 0.88 12.15 14.54
CA ASP A 192 0.15 13.34 15.02
C ASP A 192 1.05 14.60 15.09
N ALA A 193 2.31 14.42 15.50
CA ALA A 193 3.27 15.51 15.57
C ALA A 193 3.68 15.97 14.16
N ALA A 194 3.81 15.03 13.21
CA ALA A 194 4.04 15.34 11.81
C ALA A 194 2.88 16.17 11.22
N LEU A 195 1.63 15.78 11.50
CA LEU A 195 0.45 16.50 11.05
C LEU A 195 0.42 17.94 11.57
N ALA A 196 0.70 18.14 12.87
CA ALA A 196 0.78 19.48 13.47
C ALA A 196 1.85 20.35 12.80
N CYS A 197 2.97 19.76 12.35
CA CYS A 197 4.00 20.48 11.61
C CYS A 197 3.51 20.91 10.21
N PHE A 198 2.80 20.05 9.48
CA PHE A 198 2.21 20.42 8.19
C PHE A 198 1.10 21.49 8.32
N ASP A 199 0.27 21.41 9.37
CA ASP A 199 -0.72 22.45 9.68
C ASP A 199 -0.03 23.79 9.95
N ARG A 200 1.08 23.78 10.70
CA ARG A 200 1.85 24.99 10.98
C ARG A 200 2.51 25.55 9.71
N ALA A 201 3.11 24.69 8.89
CA ALA A 201 3.73 25.08 7.62
C ALA A 201 2.72 25.73 6.67
N SER A 202 1.55 25.12 6.50
CA SER A 202 0.48 25.62 5.62
C SER A 202 -0.20 26.88 6.17
N ALA A 203 -0.31 27.04 7.50
CA ALA A 203 -0.79 28.28 8.11
C ALA A 203 0.17 29.46 7.89
N ILE A 204 1.48 29.21 7.85
CA ILE A 204 2.50 30.24 7.57
C ILE A 204 2.54 30.56 6.07
N ASN A 205 2.49 29.53 5.21
CA ASN A 205 2.51 29.69 3.77
C ASN A 205 1.46 28.79 3.09
N PRO A 206 0.27 29.34 2.75
CA PRO A 206 -0.82 28.59 2.13
C PRO A 206 -0.64 28.34 0.63
N THR A 207 0.49 28.74 0.03
CA THR A 207 0.74 28.56 -1.41
C THR A 207 1.78 27.47 -1.70
N GLN A 208 2.07 26.59 -0.73
CA GLN A 208 3.04 25.51 -0.90
C GLN A 208 2.34 24.18 -1.16
N THR A 209 2.28 23.78 -2.43
CA THR A 209 1.65 22.52 -2.89
C THR A 209 2.19 21.30 -2.16
N ASP A 210 3.51 21.18 -2.02
CA ASP A 210 4.17 20.01 -1.43
C ASP A 210 3.76 19.74 0.02
N THR A 211 3.45 20.79 0.80
CA THR A 211 2.99 20.65 2.19
C THR A 211 1.60 20.02 2.26
N TYR A 212 0.67 20.48 1.44
CA TYR A 212 -0.67 19.88 1.38
C TYR A 212 -0.63 18.46 0.81
N PHE A 213 0.24 18.21 -0.18
CA PHE A 213 0.42 16.87 -0.73
C PHE A 213 1.01 15.89 0.29
N ALA A 214 2.06 16.29 1.02
CA ALA A 214 2.63 15.49 2.11
C ALA A 214 1.60 15.23 3.23
N CYS A 215 0.82 16.25 3.61
CA CYS A 215 -0.27 16.12 4.57
C CYS A 215 -1.33 15.09 4.11
N GLY A 216 -1.76 15.16 2.84
CA GLY A 216 -2.70 14.19 2.28
C GLY A 216 -2.15 12.75 2.31
N ASN A 217 -0.87 12.56 2.00
CA ASN A 217 -0.22 11.25 2.05
C ASN A 217 -0.13 10.70 3.49
N LEU A 218 0.18 11.57 4.47
CA LEU A 218 0.18 11.21 5.90
C LEU A 218 -1.23 10.82 6.38
N LEU A 219 -2.25 11.58 6.01
CA LEU A 219 -3.64 11.28 6.38
C LEU A 219 -4.11 9.95 5.76
N MET A 220 -3.62 9.60 4.57
CA MET A 220 -3.85 8.28 3.98
C MET A 220 -3.24 7.15 4.81
N SER A 221 -2.01 7.30 5.33
CA SER A 221 -1.40 6.28 6.19
C SER A 221 -2.09 6.17 7.55
N MET A 222 -2.71 7.25 8.03
CA MET A 222 -3.56 7.26 9.24
C MET A 222 -4.99 6.75 9.00
N SER A 223 -5.34 6.31 7.77
CA SER A 223 -6.71 5.92 7.38
C SER A 223 -7.76 7.05 7.53
N ARG A 224 -7.34 8.32 7.54
CA ARG A 224 -8.20 9.52 7.62
C ARG A 224 -8.53 10.02 6.21
N HIS A 225 -9.28 9.21 5.47
CA HIS A 225 -9.43 9.37 4.01
C HIS A 225 -10.18 10.65 3.59
N GLU A 226 -11.21 11.08 4.32
CA GLU A 226 -11.92 12.34 4.03
C GLU A 226 -11.00 13.55 4.14
N GLU A 227 -10.19 13.61 5.20
CA GLU A 227 -9.24 14.71 5.42
C GLU A 227 -8.10 14.68 4.41
N ALA A 228 -7.68 13.48 3.99
CA ALA A 228 -6.71 13.34 2.90
C ALA A 228 -7.24 13.97 1.60
N VAL A 229 -8.51 13.72 1.24
CA VAL A 229 -9.15 14.35 0.06
C VAL A 229 -9.14 15.87 0.18
N LEU A 230 -9.48 16.43 1.35
CA LEU A 230 -9.45 17.89 1.58
C LEU A 230 -8.03 18.47 1.42
N SER A 231 -7.02 17.75 1.87
CA SER A 231 -5.61 18.14 1.72
C SER A 231 -5.16 18.09 0.26
N TYR A 232 -5.52 17.05 -0.48
CA TYR A 232 -5.25 17.01 -1.93
C TYR A 232 -5.99 18.11 -2.69
N ASP A 233 -7.25 18.39 -2.33
CA ASP A 233 -8.00 19.52 -2.91
C ASP A 233 -7.31 20.86 -2.64
N ALA A 234 -6.72 21.04 -1.45
CA ALA A 234 -5.92 22.22 -1.14
C ALA A 234 -4.66 22.29 -2.00
N ALA A 235 -3.96 21.18 -2.19
CA ALA A 235 -2.79 21.12 -3.05
C ALA A 235 -3.14 21.45 -4.52
N ILE A 236 -4.24 20.89 -5.05
CA ILE A 236 -4.74 21.14 -6.42
C ILE A 236 -5.15 22.61 -6.62
N ARG A 237 -5.71 23.27 -5.60
CA ARG A 237 -6.03 24.71 -5.65
C ARG A 237 -4.78 25.58 -5.82
N VAL A 238 -3.64 25.14 -5.27
CA VAL A 238 -2.36 25.84 -5.41
C VAL A 238 -1.71 25.53 -6.75
N ASP A 239 -1.56 24.25 -7.08
CA ASP A 239 -1.06 23.78 -8.37
C ASP A 239 -1.85 22.57 -8.87
N SER A 240 -2.64 22.78 -9.92
CA SER A 240 -3.47 21.75 -10.52
C SER A 240 -2.73 20.84 -11.50
N LYS A 241 -1.45 21.10 -11.80
CA LYS A 241 -0.68 20.41 -12.86
C LYS A 241 0.18 19.25 -12.36
N VAL A 242 0.05 18.87 -11.08
CA VAL A 242 0.80 17.74 -10.51
C VAL A 242 -0.04 16.46 -10.57
N PRO A 243 0.25 15.52 -11.50
CA PRO A 243 -0.58 14.32 -11.71
C PRO A 243 -0.61 13.38 -10.51
N GLU A 244 0.46 13.32 -9.72
CA GLU A 244 0.57 12.50 -8.50
C GLU A 244 -0.51 12.86 -7.48
N ILE A 245 -0.87 14.14 -7.37
CA ILE A 245 -1.90 14.63 -6.44
C ILE A 245 -3.27 14.13 -6.86
N HIS A 246 -3.61 14.24 -8.15
CA HIS A 246 -4.88 13.74 -8.69
C HIS A 246 -4.98 12.22 -8.56
N ASN A 247 -3.90 11.49 -8.84
CA ASN A 247 -3.86 10.04 -8.63
C ASN A 247 -4.11 9.67 -7.15
N ASN A 248 -3.39 10.28 -6.21
CA ASN A 248 -3.53 9.94 -4.79
C ASN A 248 -4.90 10.35 -4.23
N ARG A 249 -5.46 11.47 -4.71
CA ARG A 249 -6.85 11.85 -4.46
C ARG A 249 -7.83 10.81 -4.96
N GLY A 250 -7.65 10.30 -6.18
CA GLY A 250 -8.46 9.21 -6.74
C GLY A 250 -8.42 7.95 -5.87
N VAL A 251 -7.23 7.57 -5.38
CA VAL A 251 -7.08 6.45 -4.45
C VAL A 251 -7.86 6.68 -3.15
N ALA A 252 -7.78 7.88 -2.55
CA ALA A 252 -8.53 8.23 -1.34
C ALA A 252 -10.06 8.15 -1.58
N LEU A 253 -10.55 8.71 -2.68
CA LEU A 253 -11.96 8.69 -3.05
C LEU A 253 -12.50 7.28 -3.31
N ARG A 254 -11.68 6.41 -3.92
CA ARG A 254 -12.00 4.99 -4.12
C ARG A 254 -12.19 4.26 -2.79
N THR A 255 -11.30 4.50 -1.82
CA THR A 255 -11.43 3.92 -0.47
C THR A 255 -12.73 4.38 0.21
N LEU A 256 -13.14 5.63 -0.04
CA LEU A 256 -14.41 6.20 0.40
C LEU A 256 -15.64 5.76 -0.42
N ARG A 257 -15.48 4.87 -1.40
CA ARG A 257 -16.56 4.41 -2.31
C ARG A 257 -17.21 5.55 -3.11
N ARG A 258 -16.50 6.66 -3.32
CA ARG A 258 -16.91 7.78 -4.18
C ARG A 258 -16.42 7.53 -5.61
N GLU A 259 -16.99 6.51 -6.24
CA GLU A 259 -16.43 5.91 -7.45
C GLU A 259 -16.37 6.85 -8.66
N SER A 260 -17.40 7.68 -8.87
CA SER A 260 -17.43 8.65 -9.97
C SER A 260 -16.33 9.71 -9.86
N GLU A 261 -16.12 10.23 -8.65
CA GLU A 261 -15.10 11.25 -8.38
C GLU A 261 -13.68 10.65 -8.42
N SER A 262 -13.55 9.39 -8.00
CA SER A 262 -12.31 8.62 -8.12
C SER A 262 -11.87 8.47 -9.58
N LEU A 263 -12.78 8.04 -10.46
CA LEU A 263 -12.50 7.93 -11.90
C LEU A 263 -12.11 9.28 -12.51
N ALA A 264 -12.85 10.34 -12.22
CA ALA A 264 -12.52 11.69 -12.71
C ALA A 264 -11.14 12.17 -12.26
N ALA A 265 -10.73 11.83 -11.03
CA ALA A 265 -9.40 12.16 -10.53
C ALA A 265 -8.29 11.39 -11.27
N PHE A 266 -8.49 10.10 -11.55
CA PHE A 266 -7.53 9.33 -12.36
C PHE A 266 -7.47 9.81 -13.81
N GLU A 267 -8.60 10.20 -14.40
CA GLU A 267 -8.65 10.81 -15.74
C GLU A 267 -7.83 12.10 -15.78
N MET A 268 -8.01 12.99 -14.79
CA MET A 268 -7.21 14.21 -14.70
C MET A 268 -5.70 13.94 -14.56
N ALA A 269 -5.31 12.94 -13.76
CA ALA A 269 -3.91 12.52 -13.65
C ALA A 269 -3.33 12.05 -15.00
N LEU A 270 -4.15 11.36 -15.81
CA LEU A 270 -3.77 10.83 -17.11
C LEU A 270 -3.81 11.88 -18.23
N ASP A 271 -4.67 12.89 -18.14
CA ASP A 271 -4.68 14.05 -19.03
C ASP A 271 -3.40 14.88 -18.86
N LEU A 272 -2.92 15.00 -17.62
CA LEU A 272 -1.65 15.67 -17.29
C LEU A 272 -0.42 14.82 -17.66
N ARG A 273 -0.50 13.49 -17.47
CA ARG A 273 0.58 12.55 -17.76
C ARG A 273 0.03 11.24 -18.35
N PRO A 274 -0.10 11.13 -19.68
CA PRO A 274 -0.68 9.96 -20.34
C PRO A 274 0.10 8.64 -20.16
N ASP A 275 1.40 8.74 -19.87
CA ASP A 275 2.33 7.62 -19.62
C ASP A 275 2.45 7.25 -18.12
N TYR A 276 1.52 7.70 -17.28
CA TYR A 276 1.52 7.36 -15.86
C TYR A 276 0.94 5.96 -15.60
N ALA A 277 1.78 4.92 -15.68
CA ALA A 277 1.39 3.53 -15.49
C ALA A 277 0.62 3.26 -14.17
N GLY A 278 1.03 3.92 -13.07
CA GLY A 278 0.35 3.82 -11.77
C GLY A 278 -1.11 4.31 -11.81
N ALA A 279 -1.38 5.41 -12.51
CA ALA A 279 -2.74 5.95 -12.65
C ALA A 279 -3.62 5.05 -13.54
N HIS A 280 -3.07 4.47 -14.63
CA HIS A 280 -3.79 3.46 -15.42
C HIS A 280 -4.18 2.26 -14.56
N ASN A 281 -3.24 1.68 -13.79
CA ASN A 281 -3.55 0.58 -12.88
C ASN A 281 -4.65 0.97 -11.88
N ASN A 282 -4.54 2.13 -11.23
CA ASN A 282 -5.53 2.55 -10.23
C ASN A 282 -6.92 2.80 -10.83
N ARG A 283 -6.99 3.37 -12.04
CA ARG A 283 -8.24 3.51 -12.80
C ARG A 283 -8.84 2.15 -13.15
N GLY A 284 -8.01 1.18 -13.56
CA GLY A 284 -8.44 -0.19 -13.81
C GLY A 284 -9.04 -0.84 -12.57
N VAL A 285 -8.46 -0.60 -11.39
CA VAL A 285 -9.01 -1.11 -10.12
C VAL A 285 -10.38 -0.49 -9.82
N ALA A 286 -10.56 0.81 -10.07
CA ALA A 286 -11.86 1.47 -9.92
C ALA A 286 -12.92 0.89 -10.88
N PHE A 287 -12.58 0.69 -12.17
CA PHE A 287 -13.50 0.03 -13.12
C PHE A 287 -13.87 -1.39 -12.70
N ARG A 288 -12.90 -2.17 -12.20
CA ARG A 288 -13.17 -3.53 -11.70
C ARG A 288 -14.16 -3.53 -10.53
N GLN A 289 -14.04 -2.57 -9.60
CA GLN A 289 -14.96 -2.43 -8.47
C GLN A 289 -16.38 -2.04 -8.91
N LEU A 290 -16.51 -1.37 -10.05
CA LEU A 290 -17.80 -1.07 -10.70
C LEU A 290 -18.34 -2.21 -11.57
N GLY A 291 -17.66 -3.36 -11.64
CA GLY A 291 -18.03 -4.48 -12.52
C GLY A 291 -17.76 -4.21 -14.01
N ARG A 292 -17.10 -3.09 -14.36
CA ARG A 292 -16.71 -2.71 -15.73
C ARG A 292 -15.40 -3.40 -16.10
N LEU A 293 -15.46 -4.72 -16.22
CA LEU A 293 -14.27 -5.58 -16.31
C LEU A 293 -13.49 -5.40 -17.61
N HIS A 294 -14.15 -5.07 -18.73
CA HIS A 294 -13.46 -4.83 -20.00
C HIS A 294 -12.65 -3.53 -19.97
N GLU A 295 -13.22 -2.43 -19.49
CA GLU A 295 -12.49 -1.17 -19.32
C GLU A 295 -11.35 -1.30 -18.30
N ALA A 296 -11.52 -2.15 -17.28
CA ALA A 296 -10.45 -2.49 -16.36
C ALA A 296 -9.27 -3.16 -17.07
N LEU A 297 -9.54 -4.15 -17.96
CA LEU A 297 -8.50 -4.81 -18.74
C LEU A 297 -7.73 -3.83 -19.64
N GLU A 298 -8.42 -2.94 -20.34
CA GLU A 298 -7.77 -1.92 -21.19
C GLU A 298 -6.80 -1.05 -20.38
N CYS A 299 -7.20 -0.66 -19.16
CA CYS A 299 -6.35 0.11 -18.26
C CYS A 299 -5.12 -0.68 -17.79
N TYR A 300 -5.29 -1.96 -17.43
CA TYR A 300 -4.15 -2.79 -17.02
C TYR A 300 -3.21 -3.10 -18.18
N ASP A 301 -3.75 -3.38 -19.37
CA ASP A 301 -2.98 -3.57 -20.59
C ASP A 301 -2.13 -2.32 -20.86
N ARG A 302 -2.72 -1.12 -20.76
CA ARG A 302 -1.98 0.13 -20.93
C ARG A 302 -0.89 0.33 -19.86
N ALA A 303 -1.17 -0.03 -18.61
CA ALA A 303 -0.18 0.04 -17.54
C ALA A 303 1.01 -0.91 -17.81
N LEU A 304 0.76 -2.10 -18.35
CA LEU A 304 1.76 -3.12 -18.67
C LEU A 304 2.53 -2.82 -19.96
N GLU A 305 1.92 -2.12 -20.93
CA GLU A 305 2.65 -1.57 -22.09
C GLU A 305 3.70 -0.54 -21.65
N LEU A 306 3.37 0.30 -20.65
CA LEU A 306 4.26 1.33 -20.12
C LEU A 306 5.31 0.77 -19.17
N LEU A 307 4.92 -0.22 -18.35
CA LEU A 307 5.79 -0.89 -17.38
C LEU A 307 5.51 -2.40 -17.38
N PRO A 308 6.21 -3.19 -18.22
CA PRO A 308 5.95 -4.63 -18.38
C PRO A 308 6.11 -5.46 -17.10
N ASP A 309 6.99 -5.02 -16.20
CA ASP A 309 7.30 -5.70 -14.94
C ASP A 309 6.43 -5.19 -13.76
N PHE A 310 5.31 -4.50 -14.05
CA PHE A 310 4.42 -3.96 -13.04
C PHE A 310 3.58 -5.06 -12.38
N VAL A 311 4.14 -5.69 -11.34
CA VAL A 311 3.54 -6.84 -10.63
C VAL A 311 2.09 -6.58 -10.19
N SER A 312 1.79 -5.41 -9.61
CA SER A 312 0.41 -5.08 -9.18
C SER A 312 -0.58 -5.04 -10.35
N ALA A 313 -0.17 -4.55 -11.52
CA ALA A 313 -1.02 -4.53 -12.71
C ALA A 313 -1.24 -5.93 -13.29
N LEU A 314 -0.22 -6.79 -13.31
CA LEU A 314 -0.35 -8.20 -13.70
C LEU A 314 -1.37 -8.93 -12.80
N SER A 315 -1.23 -8.80 -11.48
CA SER A 315 -2.13 -9.42 -10.51
C SER A 315 -3.57 -8.90 -10.64
N ASN A 316 -3.73 -7.59 -10.82
CA ASN A 316 -5.05 -6.99 -10.98
C ASN A 316 -5.73 -7.39 -12.29
N ARG A 317 -4.95 -7.49 -13.38
CA ARG A 317 -5.40 -8.01 -14.68
C ARG A 317 -5.81 -9.47 -14.57
N GLY A 318 -4.99 -10.30 -13.92
CA GLY A 318 -5.29 -11.70 -13.65
C GLY A 318 -6.64 -11.87 -12.95
N ALA A 319 -6.87 -11.12 -11.86
CA ALA A 319 -8.14 -11.16 -11.15
C ALA A 319 -9.34 -10.66 -11.99
N ALA A 320 -9.15 -9.64 -12.84
CA ALA A 320 -10.21 -9.21 -13.77
C ALA A 320 -10.53 -10.29 -14.82
N LEU A 321 -9.52 -11.00 -15.33
CA LEU A 321 -9.70 -12.14 -16.24
C LEU A 321 -10.40 -13.31 -15.56
N THR A 322 -10.09 -13.59 -14.30
CA THR A 322 -10.81 -14.60 -13.49
C THR A 322 -12.29 -14.27 -13.39
N ASN A 323 -12.64 -13.01 -13.11
CA ASN A 323 -14.04 -12.57 -13.05
C ASN A 323 -14.77 -12.67 -14.41
N LEU A 324 -14.03 -12.60 -15.53
CA LEU A 324 -14.53 -12.83 -16.88
C LEU A 324 -14.51 -14.32 -17.29
N ASN A 325 -14.17 -15.23 -16.37
CA ASN A 325 -13.99 -16.66 -16.61
C ASN A 325 -12.93 -17.00 -17.68
N ARG A 326 -11.94 -16.10 -17.89
CA ARG A 326 -10.79 -16.29 -18.81
C ARG A 326 -9.60 -16.87 -18.05
N ILE A 327 -9.80 -18.08 -17.51
CA ILE A 327 -8.91 -18.67 -16.49
C ILE A 327 -7.48 -18.91 -16.99
N ASP A 328 -7.30 -19.34 -18.24
CA ASP A 328 -5.97 -19.60 -18.80
C ASP A 328 -5.12 -18.33 -18.93
N GLU A 329 -5.73 -17.21 -19.33
CA GLU A 329 -5.04 -15.92 -19.41
C GLU A 329 -4.76 -15.35 -18.01
N ALA A 330 -5.66 -15.57 -17.05
CA ALA A 330 -5.43 -15.19 -15.66
C ALA A 330 -4.21 -15.91 -15.08
N LEU A 331 -4.08 -17.22 -15.31
CA LEU A 331 -2.91 -18.00 -14.89
C LEU A 331 -1.61 -17.51 -15.52
N GLN A 332 -1.63 -17.05 -16.77
CA GLN A 332 -0.44 -16.45 -17.40
C GLN A 332 -0.02 -15.17 -16.68
N CYS A 333 -0.97 -14.30 -16.33
CA CYS A 333 -0.69 -13.09 -15.55
C CYS A 333 -0.09 -13.42 -14.18
N PHE A 334 -0.71 -14.33 -13.43
CA PHE A 334 -0.23 -14.71 -12.11
C PHE A 334 1.14 -15.40 -12.16
N SER A 335 1.38 -16.26 -13.14
CA SER A 335 2.70 -16.88 -13.35
C SER A 335 3.78 -15.84 -13.65
N GLN A 336 3.48 -14.81 -14.45
CA GLN A 336 4.42 -13.72 -14.70
C GLN A 336 4.67 -12.88 -13.44
N ALA A 337 3.61 -12.53 -12.70
CA ALA A 337 3.72 -11.80 -11.44
C ALA A 337 4.57 -12.57 -10.40
N HIS A 338 4.37 -13.89 -10.29
CA HIS A 338 5.12 -14.76 -9.40
C HIS A 338 6.60 -14.85 -9.78
N LYS A 339 6.94 -14.89 -11.08
CA LYS A 339 8.34 -14.86 -11.54
C LYS A 339 9.06 -13.56 -11.14
N LEU A 340 8.36 -12.44 -11.19
CA LEU A 340 8.91 -11.12 -10.83
C LEU A 340 9.00 -10.91 -9.32
N SER A 341 8.05 -11.47 -8.56
CA SER A 341 8.00 -11.35 -7.10
C SER A 341 7.50 -12.65 -6.45
N PRO A 342 8.38 -13.62 -6.20
CA PRO A 342 7.99 -14.95 -5.71
C PRO A 342 7.38 -14.96 -4.30
N GLN A 343 7.58 -13.91 -3.51
CA GLN A 343 7.13 -13.81 -2.11
C GLN A 343 5.80 -13.04 -1.93
N GLN A 344 4.99 -12.89 -2.99
CA GLN A 344 3.67 -12.28 -2.86
C GLN A 344 2.58 -13.32 -2.61
N ASP A 345 2.13 -13.39 -1.36
CA ASP A 345 1.07 -14.30 -0.91
C ASP A 345 -0.24 -14.09 -1.67
N ASP A 346 -0.64 -12.82 -1.90
CA ASP A 346 -1.87 -12.47 -2.64
C ASP A 346 -1.87 -13.01 -4.08
N VAL A 347 -0.71 -13.03 -4.74
CA VAL A 347 -0.58 -13.55 -6.11
C VAL A 347 -0.74 -15.06 -6.10
N THR A 348 -0.04 -15.72 -5.17
CA THR A 348 -0.11 -17.18 -4.98
C THR A 348 -1.54 -17.62 -4.65
N TYR A 349 -2.21 -16.89 -3.77
CA TYR A 349 -3.61 -17.14 -3.43
C TYR A 349 -4.55 -17.00 -4.64
N ASN A 350 -4.42 -15.93 -5.43
CA ASN A 350 -5.28 -15.74 -6.61
C ASN A 350 -4.99 -16.76 -7.72
N GLU A 351 -3.72 -17.17 -7.89
CA GLU A 351 -3.34 -18.26 -8.79
C GLU A 351 -3.98 -19.58 -8.35
N SER A 352 -3.95 -19.86 -7.05
CA SER A 352 -4.53 -21.07 -6.47
C SER A 352 -6.02 -21.21 -6.80
N LEU A 353 -6.78 -20.11 -6.71
CA LEU A 353 -8.20 -20.10 -7.08
C LEU A 353 -8.40 -20.45 -8.56
N CYS A 354 -7.54 -19.95 -9.45
CA CYS A 354 -7.60 -20.26 -10.88
C CYS A 354 -7.26 -21.73 -11.15
N LEU A 355 -6.27 -22.29 -10.45
CA LEU A 355 -5.91 -23.71 -10.53
C LEU A 355 -7.07 -24.59 -10.06
N LEU A 356 -7.73 -24.23 -8.95
CA LEU A 356 -8.91 -24.92 -8.44
C LEU A 356 -10.07 -24.86 -9.46
N LEU A 357 -10.36 -23.70 -10.04
CA LEU A 357 -11.38 -23.56 -11.09
C LEU A 357 -11.08 -24.42 -12.33
N LYS A 358 -9.81 -24.59 -12.67
CA LYS A 358 -9.36 -25.44 -13.79
C LYS A 358 -9.38 -26.94 -13.45
N GLY A 359 -9.60 -27.30 -12.19
CA GLY A 359 -9.58 -28.69 -11.71
C GLY A 359 -8.20 -29.23 -11.35
N ASP A 360 -7.17 -28.37 -11.32
CA ASP A 360 -5.84 -28.73 -10.82
C ASP A 360 -5.81 -28.61 -9.29
N PHE A 361 -6.45 -29.59 -8.65
CA PHE A 361 -6.64 -29.57 -7.20
C PHE A 361 -5.34 -29.78 -6.42
N GLU A 362 -4.39 -30.54 -6.96
CA GLU A 362 -3.12 -30.80 -6.29
C GLU A 362 -2.34 -29.49 -6.10
N ARG A 363 -2.10 -28.73 -7.18
CA ARG A 363 -1.41 -27.44 -7.07
C ARG A 363 -2.30 -26.37 -6.45
N GLY A 364 -3.58 -26.38 -6.80
CA GLY A 364 -4.56 -25.41 -6.31
C GLY A 364 -4.69 -25.42 -4.79
N PHE A 365 -4.93 -26.58 -4.16
CA PHE A 365 -5.04 -26.63 -2.70
C PHE A 365 -3.70 -26.41 -1.99
N GLN A 366 -2.58 -26.82 -2.59
CA GLN A 366 -1.26 -26.53 -2.04
C GLN A 366 -1.00 -25.02 -1.96
N GLN A 367 -1.26 -24.28 -3.04
CA GLN A 367 -1.08 -22.83 -3.08
C GLN A 367 -2.14 -22.08 -2.27
N TYR A 368 -3.34 -22.65 -2.10
CA TYR A 368 -4.43 -22.05 -1.32
C TYR A 368 -4.09 -21.88 0.17
N GLU A 369 -3.08 -22.59 0.68
CA GLU A 369 -2.54 -22.38 2.02
C GLU A 369 -1.92 -20.98 2.21
N ALA A 370 -1.57 -20.29 1.11
CA ALA A 370 -1.12 -18.90 1.14
C ALA A 370 -2.18 -17.93 1.70
N ARG A 371 -3.45 -18.34 1.84
CA ARG A 371 -4.49 -17.55 2.52
C ARG A 371 -4.13 -17.20 3.97
N TRP A 372 -3.25 -18.00 4.58
CA TRP A 372 -2.77 -17.79 5.95
C TRP A 372 -1.53 -16.93 6.04
N THR A 373 -0.85 -16.66 4.92
CA THR A 373 0.39 -15.89 4.89
C THR A 373 0.12 -14.46 4.46
N GLN A 374 0.72 -13.51 5.17
CA GLN A 374 0.82 -12.13 4.72
C GLN A 374 2.28 -11.70 4.81
N ASN A 375 2.87 -11.35 3.66
CA ASN A 375 4.29 -11.05 3.51
C ASN A 375 5.20 -12.18 4.05
N GLY A 376 4.83 -13.44 3.79
CA GLY A 376 5.56 -14.63 4.24
C GLY A 376 5.40 -14.97 5.72
N VAL A 377 4.61 -14.20 6.48
CA VAL A 377 4.29 -14.49 7.89
C VAL A 377 2.95 -15.20 7.94
N THR A 378 2.96 -16.47 8.36
CA THR A 378 1.74 -17.20 8.65
C THR A 378 1.06 -16.62 9.88
N LYS A 379 -0.18 -16.14 9.74
CA LYS A 379 -1.01 -15.70 10.88
C LYS A 379 -1.55 -16.92 11.61
N ILE A 380 -0.71 -17.48 12.49
CA ILE A 380 -0.93 -18.73 13.24
C ILE A 380 -1.96 -18.58 14.38
N ASN A 381 -2.56 -17.40 14.60
CA ASN A 381 -3.50 -17.18 15.71
C ASN A 381 -4.80 -18.00 15.62
N GLU A 382 -5.11 -18.60 14.47
CA GLU A 382 -6.29 -19.47 14.26
C GLU A 382 -5.97 -20.96 14.44
N THR A 383 -4.75 -21.32 14.85
CA THR A 383 -4.37 -22.72 15.08
C THR A 383 -4.84 -23.29 16.41
N HIS A 384 -5.57 -22.52 17.21
CA HIS A 384 -6.02 -22.89 18.55
C HIS A 384 -4.90 -23.43 19.46
N GLY A 385 -3.65 -23.01 19.20
CA GLY A 385 -2.45 -23.45 19.92
C GLY A 385 -2.05 -24.91 19.64
N LYS A 386 -2.50 -25.52 18.54
CA LYS A 386 -2.20 -26.91 18.16
C LYS A 386 -1.42 -26.98 16.84
N PRO A 387 -0.53 -27.97 16.66
CA PRO A 387 0.19 -28.18 15.41
C PRO A 387 -0.77 -28.40 14.23
N LEU A 388 -0.53 -27.70 13.12
CA LEU A 388 -1.29 -27.85 11.88
C LEU A 388 -0.96 -29.18 11.19
N TRP A 389 -1.99 -29.91 10.78
CA TRP A 389 -1.87 -31.14 10.01
C TRP A 389 -2.39 -30.94 8.58
N LEU A 390 -1.51 -31.14 7.60
CA LEU A 390 -1.79 -31.03 6.15
C LEU A 390 -1.57 -32.37 5.43
N GLY A 391 -1.79 -33.51 6.10
CA GLY A 391 -1.66 -34.83 5.48
C GLY A 391 -0.24 -35.39 5.38
N MET A 392 0.76 -34.71 5.97
CA MET A 392 2.18 -35.11 5.89
C MET A 392 2.61 -36.13 6.95
N SER A 393 1.88 -36.24 8.07
CA SER A 393 2.22 -37.11 9.20
C SER A 393 1.08 -38.07 9.54
N ASP A 394 1.43 -39.24 10.09
CA ASP A 394 0.45 -40.21 10.58
C ASP A 394 -0.32 -39.66 11.80
N ILE A 395 -1.63 -39.85 11.78
CA ILE A 395 -2.59 -39.41 12.80
C ILE A 395 -3.31 -40.56 13.49
N LYS A 396 -2.96 -41.82 13.19
CA LYS A 396 -3.56 -42.98 13.85
C LYS A 396 -3.42 -42.89 15.37
N GLY A 397 -4.54 -43.02 16.08
CA GLY A 397 -4.64 -42.93 17.54
C GLY A 397 -4.63 -41.51 18.11
N LYS A 398 -4.36 -40.48 17.31
CA LYS A 398 -4.36 -39.08 17.74
C LYS A 398 -5.77 -38.50 17.75
N THR A 399 -6.00 -37.47 18.56
CA THR A 399 -7.18 -36.62 18.47
C THR A 399 -6.87 -35.42 17.56
N ILE A 400 -7.68 -35.22 16.53
CA ILE A 400 -7.58 -34.09 15.61
C ILE A 400 -8.75 -33.13 15.82
N LEU A 401 -8.44 -31.83 15.92
CA LEU A 401 -9.43 -30.76 15.87
C LEU A 401 -9.65 -30.33 14.43
N LEU A 402 -10.83 -30.60 13.87
CA LEU A 402 -11.30 -29.98 12.65
C LEU A 402 -12.12 -28.74 12.99
N HIS A 403 -11.87 -27.61 12.35
CA HIS A 403 -12.54 -26.37 12.73
C HIS A 403 -12.96 -25.53 11.52
N ALA A 404 -14.11 -24.87 11.68
CA ALA A 404 -14.63 -23.92 10.72
C ALA A 404 -13.85 -22.59 10.77
N GLU A 405 -13.47 -22.08 9.59
CA GLU A 405 -12.72 -20.82 9.43
C GLU A 405 -13.54 -19.71 8.74
N GLN A 406 -14.43 -20.06 7.81
CA GLN A 406 -15.14 -19.10 6.94
C GLN A 406 -16.68 -19.21 7.08
N GLY A 407 -17.40 -19.31 5.96
CA GLY A 407 -18.85 -19.30 5.93
C GLY A 407 -19.47 -20.65 6.30
N TYR A 408 -20.79 -20.64 6.47
CA TYR A 408 -21.56 -21.88 6.66
C TYR A 408 -21.39 -22.84 5.47
N GLY A 409 -21.33 -22.30 4.25
CA GLY A 409 -21.18 -23.09 3.02
C GLY A 409 -19.90 -23.88 2.98
N ASP A 410 -18.78 -23.27 3.36
CA ASP A 410 -17.49 -23.97 3.41
C ASP A 410 -17.51 -25.07 4.46
N THR A 411 -18.11 -24.80 5.64
CA THR A 411 -18.27 -25.81 6.68
C THR A 411 -19.09 -27.00 6.18
N LEU A 412 -20.24 -26.73 5.56
CA LEU A 412 -21.10 -27.76 4.96
C LEU A 412 -20.37 -28.52 3.85
N GLN A 413 -19.63 -27.84 2.98
CA GLN A 413 -18.89 -28.43 1.88
C GLN A 413 -17.78 -29.36 2.38
N PHE A 414 -16.97 -28.92 3.34
CA PHE A 414 -15.74 -29.59 3.73
C PHE A 414 -15.89 -30.52 4.95
N CYS A 415 -17.00 -30.51 5.68
CA CYS A 415 -17.23 -31.48 6.77
C CYS A 415 -17.27 -32.94 6.27
N ARG A 416 -17.52 -33.17 4.96
CA ARG A 416 -17.48 -34.49 4.31
C ARG A 416 -16.18 -35.27 4.55
N TYR A 417 -15.07 -34.57 4.77
CA TYR A 417 -13.77 -35.18 4.99
C TYR A 417 -13.61 -35.78 6.39
N ALA A 418 -14.49 -35.47 7.35
CA ALA A 418 -14.43 -36.03 8.71
C ALA A 418 -14.42 -37.57 8.69
N LYS A 419 -15.26 -38.19 7.86
CA LYS A 419 -15.29 -39.65 7.66
C LYS A 419 -13.95 -40.20 7.15
N GLN A 420 -13.30 -39.50 6.21
CA GLN A 420 -12.02 -39.92 5.66
C GLN A 420 -10.90 -39.79 6.71
N VAL A 421 -10.89 -38.71 7.49
CA VAL A 421 -9.94 -38.50 8.58
C VAL A 421 -10.10 -39.56 9.68
N ALA A 422 -11.34 -39.88 10.07
CA ALA A 422 -11.62 -40.96 11.01
C ALA A 422 -11.15 -42.33 10.48
N ALA A 423 -11.30 -42.58 9.18
CA ALA A 423 -10.81 -43.81 8.54
C ALA A 423 -9.27 -43.93 8.55
N MET A 424 -8.54 -42.83 8.75
CA MET A 424 -7.08 -42.85 9.02
C MET A 424 -6.75 -43.26 10.47
N GLY A 425 -7.76 -43.51 11.30
CA GLY A 425 -7.63 -43.95 12.69
C GLY A 425 -7.49 -42.82 13.71
N ALA A 426 -7.80 -41.58 13.33
CA ALA A 426 -7.85 -40.45 14.26
C ALA A 426 -9.21 -40.36 14.97
N ARG A 427 -9.21 -39.82 16.18
CA ARG A 427 -10.42 -39.35 16.88
C ARG A 427 -10.71 -37.93 16.45
N VAL A 428 -11.88 -37.66 15.91
CA VAL A 428 -12.23 -36.39 15.28
C VAL A 428 -13.08 -35.55 16.22
N ALA A 429 -12.54 -34.41 16.65
CA ALA A 429 -13.27 -33.36 17.33
C ALA A 429 -13.57 -32.23 16.35
N MET A 430 -14.82 -31.75 16.28
CA MET A 430 -15.23 -30.68 15.37
C MET A 430 -15.66 -29.41 16.11
N TYR A 431 -15.03 -28.28 15.79
CA TYR A 431 -15.45 -26.95 16.21
C TYR A 431 -16.23 -26.27 15.08
N VAL A 432 -17.54 -26.05 15.28
CA VAL A 432 -18.44 -25.55 14.24
C VAL A 432 -19.39 -24.46 14.77
N PRO A 433 -19.92 -23.57 13.93
CA PRO A 433 -20.90 -22.57 14.35
C PRO A 433 -22.18 -23.18 14.95
N SER A 434 -22.77 -22.50 15.94
CA SER A 434 -23.96 -22.98 16.67
C SER A 434 -25.17 -23.25 15.76
N SER A 435 -25.32 -22.48 14.68
CA SER A 435 -26.42 -22.65 13.70
C SER A 435 -26.31 -23.93 12.86
N LEU A 436 -25.12 -24.53 12.77
CA LEU A 436 -24.88 -25.78 12.05
C LEU A 436 -24.89 -27.01 12.97
N LEU A 437 -24.70 -26.83 14.28
CA LEU A 437 -24.64 -27.93 15.24
C LEU A 437 -25.81 -28.93 15.11
N PRO A 438 -27.09 -28.51 15.06
CA PRO A 438 -28.18 -29.47 14.98
C PRO A 438 -28.21 -30.29 13.69
N LEU A 439 -27.72 -29.75 12.57
CA LEU A 439 -27.67 -30.44 11.28
C LEU A 439 -26.48 -31.40 11.21
N LEU A 440 -25.36 -31.03 11.81
CA LEU A 440 -24.13 -31.83 11.81
C LEU A 440 -24.11 -32.87 12.95
N ASP A 441 -25.12 -32.87 13.82
CA ASP A 441 -25.30 -33.89 14.85
C ASP A 441 -25.46 -35.28 14.21
N GLY A 442 -24.60 -36.22 14.59
CA GLY A 442 -24.53 -37.54 13.96
C GLY A 442 -23.74 -37.61 12.64
N LEU A 443 -23.00 -36.56 12.26
CA LEU A 443 -22.10 -36.60 11.10
C LEU A 443 -21.13 -37.79 11.22
N THR A 444 -21.10 -38.64 10.19
CA THR A 444 -20.30 -39.87 10.21
C THR A 444 -18.81 -39.56 10.34
N GLY A 445 -18.15 -40.20 11.30
CA GLY A 445 -16.71 -40.04 11.55
C GLY A 445 -16.35 -38.87 12.47
N VAL A 446 -17.31 -38.34 13.23
CA VAL A 446 -17.06 -37.33 14.27
C VAL A 446 -17.33 -37.93 15.65
N ASP A 447 -16.35 -37.82 16.56
CA ASP A 447 -16.45 -38.33 17.94
C ASP A 447 -16.99 -37.28 18.92
N ALA A 448 -16.69 -36.00 18.68
CA ALA A 448 -17.17 -34.89 19.49
C ALA A 448 -17.38 -33.63 18.64
N MET A 449 -18.42 -32.85 18.93
CA MET A 449 -18.72 -31.61 18.21
C MET A 449 -19.22 -30.52 19.16
N SER A 450 -18.78 -29.28 18.95
CA SER A 450 -19.23 -28.14 19.76
C SER A 450 -18.99 -26.80 19.05
N ASP A 451 -19.76 -25.80 19.44
CA ASP A 451 -19.56 -24.37 19.15
C ASP A 451 -18.69 -23.65 20.19
N GLN A 452 -18.18 -24.41 21.16
CA GLN A 452 -17.26 -23.91 22.19
C GLN A 452 -16.06 -24.85 22.27
N ILE A 453 -14.89 -24.36 21.85
CA ILE A 453 -13.67 -25.17 21.83
C ILE A 453 -13.29 -25.75 23.20
N THR A 454 -13.64 -25.05 24.28
CA THR A 454 -13.40 -25.48 25.67
C THR A 454 -14.22 -26.72 26.08
N LYS A 455 -15.29 -27.04 25.35
CA LYS A 455 -16.11 -28.25 25.56
C LYS A 455 -15.61 -29.44 24.74
N LEU A 456 -14.65 -29.24 23.83
CA LEU A 456 -14.09 -30.32 23.03
C LEU A 456 -12.96 -31.04 23.79
N PRO A 457 -12.73 -32.33 23.50
CA PRO A 457 -11.59 -33.04 24.06
C PRO A 457 -10.27 -32.39 23.61
N PRO A 458 -9.20 -32.49 24.43
CA PRO A 458 -7.89 -32.03 24.02
C PRO A 458 -7.45 -32.68 22.71
N ALA A 459 -7.02 -31.85 21.75
CA ALA A 459 -6.48 -32.30 20.48
C ALA A 459 -4.95 -32.33 20.49
N ASP A 460 -4.39 -33.29 19.75
CA ASP A 460 -2.95 -33.44 19.49
C ASP A 460 -2.51 -32.58 18.30
N VAL A 461 -3.38 -32.48 17.28
CA VAL A 461 -3.18 -31.71 16.05
C VAL A 461 -4.48 -31.04 15.63
N GLN A 462 -4.42 -30.10 14.69
CA GLN A 462 -5.59 -29.42 14.13
C GLN A 462 -5.51 -29.30 12.62
N CYS A 463 -6.66 -29.20 11.96
CA CYS A 463 -6.77 -28.93 10.53
C CYS A 463 -8.01 -28.06 10.27
N PRO A 464 -7.85 -26.85 9.69
CA PRO A 464 -8.99 -26.08 9.22
C PRO A 464 -9.74 -26.85 8.13
N LEU A 465 -11.06 -26.74 8.09
CA LEU A 465 -11.88 -27.51 7.14
C LEU A 465 -11.46 -27.32 5.68
N LEU A 466 -11.06 -26.12 5.27
CA LEU A 466 -10.67 -25.84 3.88
C LEU A 466 -9.26 -26.36 3.52
N SER A 467 -8.47 -26.81 4.50
CA SER A 467 -7.19 -27.50 4.27
C SER A 467 -7.33 -29.02 4.15
N LEU A 468 -8.51 -29.58 4.47
CA LEU A 468 -8.75 -31.02 4.35
C LEU A 468 -8.61 -31.57 2.93
N PRO A 469 -9.04 -30.88 1.85
CA PRO A 469 -8.80 -31.37 0.50
C PRO A 469 -7.32 -31.60 0.20
N LEU A 470 -6.44 -30.70 0.66
CA LEU A 470 -4.99 -30.86 0.57
C LEU A 470 -4.52 -32.06 1.39
N ALA A 471 -4.91 -32.11 2.67
CA ALA A 471 -4.48 -33.17 3.58
C ALA A 471 -4.92 -34.56 3.13
N CYS A 472 -6.10 -34.65 2.52
CA CYS A 472 -6.68 -35.85 1.95
C CYS A 472 -6.25 -36.13 0.50
N LYS A 473 -5.41 -35.27 -0.09
CA LYS A 473 -4.87 -35.36 -1.47
C LYS A 473 -5.97 -35.53 -2.51
N THR A 474 -7.01 -34.71 -2.39
CA THR A 474 -8.21 -34.78 -3.22
C THR A 474 -7.90 -34.40 -4.66
N ARG A 475 -8.33 -35.22 -5.62
CA ARG A 475 -8.37 -34.87 -7.04
C ARG A 475 -9.80 -34.64 -7.49
N LEU A 476 -9.98 -33.98 -8.64
CA LEU A 476 -11.30 -33.72 -9.21
C LEU A 476 -12.14 -34.99 -9.37
N THR A 477 -11.50 -36.11 -9.74
CA THR A 477 -12.15 -37.42 -9.89
C THR A 477 -12.64 -38.05 -8.58
N ASP A 478 -12.11 -37.60 -7.44
CA ASP A 478 -12.45 -38.15 -6.13
C ASP A 478 -13.69 -37.45 -5.51
N VAL A 479 -14.18 -36.36 -6.12
CA VAL A 479 -15.34 -35.61 -5.63
C VAL A 479 -16.63 -36.37 -5.92
N SER A 480 -17.24 -36.91 -4.87
CA SER A 480 -18.53 -37.59 -4.94
C SER A 480 -19.70 -36.60 -4.89
N GLY A 481 -20.73 -36.84 -5.72
CA GLY A 481 -22.03 -36.17 -5.64
C GLY A 481 -23.03 -36.85 -4.68
N VAL A 482 -22.60 -37.89 -3.96
CA VAL A 482 -23.47 -38.57 -2.98
C VAL A 482 -23.75 -37.66 -1.80
N ALA A 483 -25.02 -37.53 -1.42
CA ALA A 483 -25.43 -36.79 -0.24
C ALA A 483 -24.80 -37.39 1.03
N TYR A 484 -24.17 -36.55 1.84
CA TYR A 484 -23.50 -36.93 3.10
C TYR A 484 -24.10 -36.23 4.33
N LEU A 485 -25.06 -35.33 4.11
CA LEU A 485 -25.86 -34.69 5.16
C LEU A 485 -27.32 -35.07 4.99
N GLN A 486 -28.00 -35.25 6.11
CA GLN A 486 -29.44 -35.51 6.17
C GLN A 486 -30.02 -34.67 7.30
N ALA A 487 -31.23 -34.15 7.10
CA ALA A 487 -31.94 -33.48 8.17
C ALA A 487 -32.22 -34.47 9.31
N PRO A 488 -32.04 -34.08 10.59
CA PRO A 488 -32.31 -35.00 11.69
C PRO A 488 -33.81 -35.37 11.74
N PRO A 489 -34.18 -36.64 12.01
CA PRO A 489 -35.56 -37.12 11.92
C PRO A 489 -36.58 -36.27 12.67
N ARG A 490 -36.23 -35.80 13.88
CA ARG A 490 -37.11 -34.93 14.69
C ARG A 490 -37.53 -33.65 13.97
N TYR A 491 -36.64 -33.07 13.15
CA TYR A 491 -36.94 -31.85 12.39
C TYR A 491 -37.82 -32.20 11.18
N ILE A 492 -37.54 -33.32 10.51
CA ILE A 492 -38.38 -33.82 9.40
C ILE A 492 -39.81 -34.03 9.87
N ASP A 493 -40.02 -34.71 11.00
CA ASP A 493 -41.36 -34.95 11.55
C ASP A 493 -42.08 -33.64 11.85
N THR A 494 -41.40 -32.71 12.54
CA THR A 494 -41.94 -31.38 12.89
C THR A 494 -42.36 -30.59 11.65
N TRP A 495 -41.55 -30.61 10.59
CA TRP A 495 -41.83 -29.88 9.36
C TRP A 495 -42.90 -30.57 8.51
N THR A 496 -42.95 -31.89 8.50
CA THR A 496 -43.99 -32.66 7.81
C THR A 496 -45.36 -32.36 8.41
N GLU A 497 -45.50 -32.45 9.73
CA GLU A 497 -46.74 -32.12 10.43
C GLU A 497 -47.17 -30.67 10.17
N ARG A 498 -46.22 -29.73 10.19
CA ARG A 498 -46.50 -28.32 9.92
C ARG A 498 -47.03 -28.09 8.50
N LEU A 499 -46.39 -28.70 7.51
CA LEU A 499 -46.80 -28.57 6.12
C LEU A 499 -48.16 -29.23 5.87
N ASP A 500 -48.44 -30.37 6.51
CA ASP A 500 -49.73 -31.07 6.39
C ASP A 500 -50.89 -30.28 7.00
N VAL A 501 -50.65 -29.50 8.06
CA VAL A 501 -51.66 -28.60 8.64
C VAL A 501 -51.95 -27.40 7.73
N GLN A 502 -50.94 -26.93 7.02
CA GLN A 502 -51.03 -25.67 6.26
C GLN A 502 -51.44 -25.88 4.80
N LEU A 503 -51.22 -27.08 4.28
CA LEU A 503 -51.55 -27.48 2.92
C LEU A 503 -52.60 -28.60 3.01
N ASP A 504 -53.85 -28.33 2.61
CA ASP A 504 -54.77 -29.42 2.26
C ASP A 504 -54.05 -30.34 1.25
N LYS A 505 -54.12 -31.66 1.46
CA LYS A 505 -53.36 -32.73 0.76
C LYS A 505 -52.69 -32.28 -0.56
N PRO A 506 -51.36 -32.40 -0.70
CA PRO A 506 -50.62 -31.77 -1.79
C PRO A 506 -51.09 -32.26 -3.16
N THR A 507 -51.58 -31.33 -3.99
CA THR A 507 -51.99 -31.59 -5.38
C THR A 507 -51.03 -30.99 -6.41
N ARG A 508 -50.05 -30.18 -5.96
CA ARG A 508 -49.09 -29.44 -6.79
C ARG A 508 -47.64 -29.74 -6.37
N PRO A 509 -46.67 -29.61 -7.29
CA PRO A 509 -45.25 -29.70 -6.94
C PRO A 509 -44.85 -28.65 -5.90
N ARG A 510 -43.94 -29.02 -5.00
CA ARG A 510 -43.39 -28.14 -3.96
C ARG A 510 -42.02 -27.63 -4.37
N VAL A 511 -41.87 -26.30 -4.49
CA VAL A 511 -40.61 -25.68 -4.92
C VAL A 511 -40.08 -24.72 -3.86
N GLY A 512 -38.94 -25.06 -3.28
CA GLY A 512 -38.21 -24.17 -2.38
C GLY A 512 -37.48 -23.09 -3.16
N VAL A 513 -37.52 -21.84 -2.70
CA VAL A 513 -36.85 -20.70 -3.34
C VAL A 513 -36.03 -19.91 -2.33
N MET A 514 -34.76 -19.66 -2.67
CA MET A 514 -33.85 -18.76 -1.95
C MET A 514 -33.24 -17.77 -2.94
N TRP A 515 -33.57 -16.48 -2.81
CA TRP A 515 -33.15 -15.46 -3.78
C TRP A 515 -32.07 -14.52 -3.27
N SER A 516 -31.81 -14.48 -1.96
CA SER A 516 -30.75 -13.66 -1.38
C SER A 516 -29.92 -14.43 -0.37
N GLY A 517 -28.69 -13.97 -0.13
CA GLY A 517 -27.80 -14.47 0.91
C GLY A 517 -27.66 -13.47 2.07
N ASN A 518 -26.58 -13.59 2.82
CA ASN A 518 -26.29 -12.64 3.89
C ASN A 518 -25.96 -11.25 3.31
N SER A 519 -26.85 -10.27 3.51
CA SER A 519 -26.67 -8.87 3.09
C SER A 519 -25.42 -8.18 3.67
N ALA A 520 -24.85 -8.68 4.77
CA ALA A 520 -23.59 -8.17 5.32
C ALA A 520 -22.35 -8.66 4.54
N HIS A 521 -22.51 -9.62 3.61
CA HIS A 521 -21.42 -10.11 2.79
C HIS A 521 -20.98 -9.05 1.77
N ARG A 522 -19.67 -8.79 1.67
CA ARG A 522 -19.13 -7.72 0.80
C ARG A 522 -19.51 -7.85 -0.67
N ASN A 523 -19.72 -9.09 -1.14
CA ASN A 523 -20.09 -9.41 -2.52
C ASN A 523 -21.59 -9.80 -2.68
N ASP A 524 -22.44 -9.46 -1.71
CA ASP A 524 -23.86 -9.86 -1.74
C ASP A 524 -24.59 -9.35 -3.00
N MET A 525 -24.31 -8.13 -3.45
CA MET A 525 -24.93 -7.55 -4.65
C MET A 525 -24.70 -8.37 -5.93
N HIS A 526 -23.66 -9.19 -5.99
CA HIS A 526 -23.35 -10.05 -7.14
C HIS A 526 -23.79 -11.51 -6.93
N ARG A 527 -24.30 -11.85 -5.75
CA ARG A 527 -24.75 -13.21 -5.39
C ARG A 527 -26.26 -13.27 -5.18
N SER A 528 -26.87 -12.19 -4.71
CA SER A 528 -28.30 -12.08 -4.48
C SER A 528 -29.02 -11.54 -5.71
N ILE A 529 -30.24 -12.01 -5.93
CA ILE A 529 -31.11 -11.56 -7.01
C ILE A 529 -32.33 -10.87 -6.37
N PRO A 530 -32.67 -9.63 -6.76
CA PRO A 530 -33.85 -8.96 -6.24
C PRO A 530 -35.12 -9.79 -6.49
N LEU A 531 -35.96 -9.95 -5.47
CA LEU A 531 -37.20 -10.74 -5.56
C LEU A 531 -38.09 -10.35 -6.75
N ALA A 532 -38.06 -9.08 -7.16
CA ALA A 532 -38.79 -8.58 -8.34
C ALA A 532 -38.49 -9.36 -9.62
N GLN A 533 -37.28 -9.91 -9.77
CA GLN A 533 -36.92 -10.72 -10.93
C GLN A 533 -37.55 -12.11 -10.90
N PHE A 534 -37.96 -12.61 -9.73
CA PHE A 534 -38.66 -13.90 -9.58
C PHE A 534 -40.16 -13.80 -9.90
N ARG A 535 -40.71 -12.61 -10.18
CA ARG A 535 -42.16 -12.40 -10.36
C ARG A 535 -42.79 -13.34 -11.40
N GLN A 536 -42.09 -13.61 -12.50
CA GLN A 536 -42.58 -14.53 -13.52
C GLN A 536 -42.60 -15.98 -13.01
N ILE A 537 -41.56 -16.41 -12.30
CA ILE A 537 -41.45 -17.77 -11.75
C ILE A 537 -42.51 -17.98 -10.67
N LEU A 538 -42.67 -17.02 -9.75
CA LEU A 538 -43.64 -17.08 -8.65
C LEU A 538 -45.11 -16.99 -9.10
N SER A 539 -45.36 -16.79 -10.40
CA SER A 539 -46.71 -16.81 -11.00
C SER A 539 -47.13 -18.18 -11.55
N LEU A 540 -46.20 -19.16 -11.56
CA LEU A 540 -46.48 -20.51 -12.04
C LEU A 540 -47.42 -21.25 -11.08
N ASP A 541 -48.11 -22.28 -11.61
CA ASP A 541 -49.07 -23.09 -10.86
C ASP A 541 -48.36 -24.17 -10.02
N VAL A 542 -47.60 -23.70 -9.04
CA VAL A 542 -46.71 -24.48 -8.16
C VAL A 542 -46.84 -23.89 -6.75
N ASP A 543 -46.67 -24.74 -5.72
CA ASP A 543 -46.60 -24.26 -4.34
C ASP A 543 -45.15 -23.88 -4.03
N PHE A 544 -44.89 -22.58 -3.91
CA PHE A 544 -43.57 -22.07 -3.60
C PHE A 544 -43.37 -21.94 -2.10
N PHE A 545 -42.16 -22.26 -1.64
CA PHE A 545 -41.76 -22.18 -0.24
C PHE A 545 -40.53 -21.29 -0.13
N SER A 546 -40.65 -20.20 0.61
CA SER A 546 -39.52 -19.35 0.95
C SER A 546 -38.58 -20.14 1.87
N LEU A 547 -37.32 -20.30 1.43
CA LEU A 547 -36.24 -20.84 2.25
C LEU A 547 -35.45 -19.73 2.97
N GLN A 548 -35.91 -18.48 2.82
CA GLN A 548 -35.32 -17.31 3.45
C GLN A 548 -35.52 -17.35 4.98
N ASN A 549 -34.42 -17.27 5.72
CA ASN A 549 -34.44 -17.19 7.19
C ASN A 549 -34.52 -15.75 7.73
N PHE A 550 -34.72 -14.78 6.84
CA PHE A 550 -35.00 -13.38 7.16
C PHE A 550 -35.83 -12.76 6.02
N THR A 551 -36.43 -11.60 6.29
CA THR A 551 -37.14 -10.81 5.27
C THR A 551 -36.68 -9.37 5.33
N HIS A 552 -36.30 -8.79 4.20
CA HIS A 552 -36.01 -7.36 4.14
C HIS A 552 -37.31 -6.55 4.10
N GLU A 553 -37.41 -5.50 4.92
CA GLU A 553 -38.61 -4.64 4.95
C GLU A 553 -38.98 -4.08 3.57
N ALA A 554 -37.98 -3.77 2.75
CA ALA A 554 -38.16 -3.28 1.38
C ALA A 554 -38.88 -4.28 0.45
N GLU A 555 -38.85 -5.59 0.77
CA GLU A 555 -39.45 -6.65 -0.04
C GLU A 555 -40.89 -6.98 0.38
N LEU A 556 -41.32 -6.54 1.57
CA LEU A 556 -42.66 -6.83 2.10
C LEU A 556 -43.81 -6.49 1.14
N PRO A 557 -43.82 -5.34 0.44
CA PRO A 557 -44.91 -5.01 -0.50
C PRO A 557 -45.00 -5.98 -1.69
N LEU A 558 -43.86 -6.54 -2.11
CA LEU A 558 -43.82 -7.50 -3.22
C LEU A 558 -44.18 -8.91 -2.74
N LEU A 559 -43.68 -9.31 -1.57
CA LEU A 559 -44.04 -10.58 -0.94
C LEU A 559 -45.56 -10.68 -0.70
N ALA A 560 -46.20 -9.59 -0.27
CA ALA A 560 -47.66 -9.53 -0.09
C ALA A 560 -48.46 -9.78 -1.39
N GLN A 561 -47.85 -9.60 -2.56
CA GLN A 561 -48.47 -9.88 -3.86
C GLN A 561 -48.28 -11.33 -4.31
N CYS A 562 -47.36 -12.08 -3.71
CA CYS A 562 -47.01 -13.44 -4.08
C CYS A 562 -47.93 -14.46 -3.38
N LYS A 563 -49.12 -14.72 -3.96
CA LYS A 563 -50.14 -15.58 -3.34
C LYS A 563 -49.75 -17.05 -3.19
N ASN A 564 -48.86 -17.55 -4.06
CA ASN A 564 -48.42 -18.94 -4.08
C ASN A 564 -47.09 -19.17 -3.32
N LEU A 565 -46.58 -18.15 -2.62
CA LEU A 565 -45.33 -18.23 -1.86
C LEU A 565 -45.63 -18.33 -0.36
N LEU A 566 -45.47 -19.52 0.19
CA LEU A 566 -45.52 -19.76 1.63
C LEU A 566 -44.23 -19.32 2.30
N ARG A 567 -44.35 -18.70 3.47
CA ARG A 567 -43.22 -18.10 4.19
C ARG A 567 -43.11 -18.65 5.60
N PHE A 568 -41.88 -18.87 6.02
CA PHE A 568 -41.53 -19.45 7.32
C PHE A 568 -40.32 -18.78 7.96
N ASP A 569 -40.07 -17.53 7.60
CA ASP A 569 -38.87 -16.78 7.99
C ASP A 569 -38.66 -16.83 9.52
N ASP A 570 -39.75 -16.67 10.29
CA ASP A 570 -39.74 -16.74 11.75
C ASP A 570 -39.51 -18.14 12.34
N LEU A 571 -39.67 -19.20 11.56
CA LEU A 571 -39.57 -20.59 12.02
C LEU A 571 -38.26 -21.28 11.62
N LEU A 572 -37.53 -20.74 10.64
CA LEU A 572 -36.23 -21.24 10.21
C LEU A 572 -35.12 -20.75 11.15
N LYS A 573 -34.92 -21.44 12.28
CA LYS A 573 -34.00 -20.99 13.34
C LYS A 573 -32.55 -21.44 13.17
N ASN A 574 -32.32 -22.52 12.42
CA ASN A 574 -31.00 -23.12 12.20
C ASN A 574 -31.02 -23.97 10.91
N PHE A 575 -29.87 -24.48 10.48
CA PHE A 575 -29.77 -25.25 9.23
C PHE A 575 -30.46 -26.62 9.27
N ALA A 576 -30.78 -27.18 10.44
CA ALA A 576 -31.59 -28.40 10.50
C ALA A 576 -33.06 -28.13 10.16
N ASP A 577 -33.58 -26.95 10.51
CA ASP A 577 -34.91 -26.51 10.06
C ASP A 577 -34.94 -26.34 8.54
N THR A 578 -33.96 -25.64 7.97
CA THR A 578 -33.88 -25.44 6.51
C THR A 578 -33.71 -26.76 5.77
N ALA A 579 -32.81 -27.64 6.23
CA ALA A 579 -32.62 -28.95 5.62
C ALA A 579 -33.90 -29.83 5.69
N ALA A 580 -34.63 -29.78 6.80
CA ALA A 580 -35.89 -30.51 6.94
C ALA A 580 -36.98 -29.97 6.00
N LEU A 581 -37.09 -28.65 5.87
CA LEU A 581 -37.99 -28.03 4.90
C LEU A 581 -37.61 -28.39 3.46
N ILE A 582 -36.33 -28.33 3.10
CA ILE A 582 -35.81 -28.78 1.79
C ILE A 582 -36.17 -30.24 1.52
N SER A 583 -36.13 -31.09 2.54
CA SER A 583 -36.42 -32.53 2.39
C SER A 583 -37.88 -32.80 2.02
N ALA A 584 -38.77 -31.82 2.20
CA ALA A 584 -40.16 -31.86 1.77
C ALA A 584 -40.41 -31.24 0.38
N MET A 585 -39.38 -30.73 -0.30
CA MET A 585 -39.46 -30.08 -1.60
C MET A 585 -39.14 -31.07 -2.73
N ASP A 586 -39.82 -30.91 -3.87
CA ASP A 586 -39.50 -31.65 -5.10
C ASP A 586 -38.31 -31.01 -5.83
N MET A 587 -38.15 -29.69 -5.69
CA MET A 587 -37.10 -28.90 -6.31
C MET A 587 -36.71 -27.71 -5.43
N VAL A 588 -35.43 -27.34 -5.46
CA VAL A 588 -34.93 -26.11 -4.85
C VAL A 588 -34.32 -25.22 -5.93
N ILE A 589 -34.73 -23.96 -5.96
CA ILE A 589 -34.15 -22.90 -6.79
C ILE A 589 -33.43 -21.94 -5.84
N THR A 590 -32.11 -21.88 -5.94
CA THR A 590 -31.30 -21.03 -5.06
C THR A 590 -30.28 -20.22 -5.84
N VAL A 591 -29.99 -19.03 -5.33
CA VAL A 591 -28.75 -18.32 -5.64
C VAL A 591 -27.53 -19.04 -5.04
N ASP A 592 -26.33 -18.59 -5.37
CA ASP A 592 -25.08 -19.10 -4.79
C ASP A 592 -24.98 -18.72 -3.31
N THR A 593 -25.66 -19.47 -2.43
CA THR A 593 -25.65 -19.32 -0.97
C THR A 593 -25.85 -20.67 -0.29
N SER A 594 -25.52 -20.73 0.99
CA SER A 594 -25.86 -21.89 1.84
C SER A 594 -27.36 -21.85 2.11
N VAL A 595 -28.04 -22.92 1.75
CA VAL A 595 -29.48 -23.16 2.00
C VAL A 595 -29.62 -24.48 2.71
#